data_AF-A0A946I579-F1
#
_entry.id   AF-A0A946I579-F1
#
_cell.length_a   1.000
_cell.length_b   1.000
_cell.length_c   1.000
_cell.angle_alpha   90.00
_cell.angle_beta   90.00
_cell.angle_gamma   90.00
#
_symmetry.space_group_name_H-M   'P 1'
#
loop_
_entity.id
_entity.type
_entity.pdbx_description
1 polymer ?
#
loop_
_entity_poly.entity_id
_entity_poly.type
_entity_poly.pdbx_seq_one_letter_code
_entity_poly.pdbx_strand_id
1 'polypeptide(L)'
;MKKILLLSLSLITLISCEKTTIDGCTEPMAINYNPRASVNNNSCDFTGDIIFYLDAAAGLYLYNYGIEELTFYVNGQIIGFQYNNGGFYTSETPPNCSNNLFTSHSVFWSDNSYTTISWQAIDETGFVWFGDTETLLANECLSVELTVPIAGCTNPMAINYNPNATINNNSCDFTGDIIFYLDQAAGIYLYNEGVQELTFYIDGNNIGTQYNNGGFYTTQTPPNCFDNFFTTSSVYWSNNSYTTINWQAVDETGFIWYENTTGLSATECLSMQLTSKKLTVYQENN
;
A
#
# COMPACT_ATOMS: atom_id res chain seq x y z
N MET A 1 82.18 -36.71 -50.33
CA MET A 1 81.43 -36.57 -49.07
C MET A 1 80.62 -35.28 -49.09
N LYS A 2 79.29 -35.37 -49.12
CA LYS A 2 78.35 -34.57 -48.30
C LYS A 2 76.91 -34.93 -48.67
N LYS A 3 76.16 -35.41 -47.66
CA LYS A 3 74.70 -35.57 -47.62
C LYS A 3 74.03 -34.19 -47.56
N ILE A 4 72.79 -34.07 -48.04
CA ILE A 4 71.64 -33.23 -47.63
C ILE A 4 70.55 -33.59 -48.66
N LEU A 5 69.53 -34.42 -48.42
CA LEU A 5 68.42 -34.47 -47.45
C LEU A 5 67.27 -33.48 -47.76
N LEU A 6 66.13 -34.07 -48.19
CA LEU A 6 64.71 -33.65 -48.10
C LEU A 6 64.33 -32.34 -48.84
N LEU A 7 63.15 -32.18 -49.42
CA LEU A 7 61.81 -32.55 -48.99
C LEU A 7 60.92 -32.86 -50.21
N SER A 8 60.14 -33.94 -50.14
CA SER A 8 59.01 -34.17 -51.05
C SER A 8 57.86 -33.22 -50.68
N LEU A 9 57.52 -32.31 -51.58
CA LEU A 9 56.40 -31.39 -51.43
C LEU A 9 55.09 -32.13 -51.77
N SER A 10 54.47 -32.71 -50.76
CA SER A 10 53.10 -33.25 -50.85
C SER A 10 52.14 -32.09 -51.07
N LEU A 11 51.52 -32.03 -52.25
CA LEU A 11 50.45 -31.09 -52.56
C LEU A 11 49.20 -31.50 -51.79
N ILE A 12 49.06 -30.98 -50.56
CA ILE A 12 47.86 -31.11 -49.75
C ILE A 12 46.79 -30.23 -50.40
N THR A 13 45.81 -30.86 -51.05
CA THR A 13 44.58 -30.18 -51.44
C THR A 13 43.86 -29.77 -50.16
N LEU A 14 43.90 -28.47 -49.86
CA LEU A 14 43.01 -27.86 -48.87
C LEU A 14 41.59 -27.98 -49.42
N ILE A 15 40.90 -29.06 -49.05
CA ILE A 15 39.44 -29.09 -49.15
C ILE A 15 38.98 -28.00 -48.18
N SER A 16 38.67 -26.82 -48.71
CA SER A 16 37.93 -25.81 -47.99
C SER A 16 36.63 -26.47 -47.55
N CYS A 17 36.53 -26.77 -46.25
CA CYS A 17 35.27 -27.15 -45.64
C CYS A 17 34.42 -25.88 -45.65
N GLU A 18 33.66 -25.63 -46.72
CA GLU A 18 32.56 -24.67 -46.66
C GLU A 18 31.57 -25.23 -45.64
N LYS A 19 31.69 -24.73 -44.40
CA LYS A 19 30.71 -24.97 -43.35
C LYS A 19 29.37 -24.54 -43.93
N THR A 20 28.52 -25.51 -44.26
CA THR A 20 27.19 -25.22 -44.78
C THR A 20 26.45 -24.44 -43.70
N THR A 21 26.25 -23.15 -43.95
CA THR A 21 25.42 -22.31 -43.09
C THR A 21 23.98 -22.69 -43.37
N ILE A 22 23.28 -23.09 -42.31
CA ILE A 22 21.85 -23.34 -42.36
C ILE A 22 21.21 -22.10 -41.75
N ASP A 23 20.47 -21.37 -42.56
CA ASP A 23 19.70 -20.21 -42.13
C ASP A 23 18.40 -20.68 -41.46
N GLY A 24 17.99 -20.00 -40.40
CA GLY A 24 16.73 -20.26 -39.71
C GLY A 24 16.68 -19.60 -38.35
N CYS A 25 15.54 -19.72 -37.66
CA CYS A 25 15.42 -19.21 -36.31
C CYS A 25 16.35 -19.99 -35.37
N THR A 26 17.24 -19.29 -34.68
CA THR A 26 18.19 -19.87 -33.72
C THR A 26 17.72 -19.73 -32.26
N GLU A 27 16.58 -19.10 -32.02
CA GLU A 27 16.05 -18.84 -30.67
C GLU A 27 15.27 -20.05 -30.13
N PRO A 28 15.71 -20.71 -29.04
CA PRO A 28 15.05 -21.92 -28.51
C PRO A 28 13.60 -21.71 -28.04
N MET A 29 13.23 -20.46 -27.75
CA MET A 29 11.88 -20.11 -27.30
C MET A 29 10.91 -19.85 -28.46
N ALA A 30 11.39 -19.81 -29.70
CA ALA A 30 10.54 -19.62 -30.87
C ALA A 30 9.81 -20.91 -31.27
N ILE A 31 8.58 -20.77 -31.77
CA ILE A 31 7.74 -21.88 -32.26
C ILE A 31 8.41 -22.57 -33.46
N ASN A 32 9.14 -21.80 -34.27
CA ASN A 32 9.83 -22.25 -35.46
C ASN A 32 11.35 -22.37 -35.28
N TYR A 33 11.82 -22.58 -34.04
CA TYR A 33 13.21 -22.85 -33.73
C TYR A 33 13.77 -24.00 -34.58
N ASN A 34 14.89 -23.76 -35.25
CA ASN A 34 15.61 -24.77 -36.01
C ASN A 34 16.95 -25.09 -35.31
N PRO A 35 17.07 -26.25 -34.62
CA PRO A 35 18.30 -26.61 -33.91
C PRO A 35 19.49 -26.89 -34.85
N ARG A 36 19.26 -26.97 -36.17
CA ARG A 36 20.31 -27.11 -37.18
C ARG A 36 20.73 -25.76 -37.76
N ALA A 37 19.98 -24.69 -37.51
CA ALA A 37 20.34 -23.36 -37.98
C ALA A 37 21.62 -22.89 -37.26
N SER A 38 22.56 -22.37 -38.04
CA SER A 38 23.81 -21.79 -37.55
C SER A 38 23.90 -20.29 -37.82
N VAL A 39 22.90 -19.73 -38.49
CA VAL A 39 22.76 -18.31 -38.82
C VAL A 39 21.31 -17.91 -38.58
N ASN A 40 21.08 -16.92 -37.70
CA ASN A 40 19.74 -16.37 -37.48
C ASN A 40 19.31 -15.57 -38.70
N ASN A 41 18.17 -15.95 -39.29
CA ASN A 41 17.57 -15.26 -40.44
C ASN A 41 16.47 -14.26 -40.04
N ASN A 42 16.34 -13.96 -38.74
CA ASN A 42 15.29 -13.10 -38.18
C ASN A 42 13.86 -13.56 -38.54
N SER A 43 13.67 -14.85 -38.81
CA SER A 43 12.35 -15.43 -39.07
C SER A 43 11.72 -16.05 -37.83
N CYS A 44 12.16 -15.70 -36.62
CA CYS A 44 11.65 -16.31 -35.39
C CYS A 44 10.21 -15.87 -35.11
N ASP A 45 9.33 -16.84 -34.92
CA ASP A 45 7.94 -16.62 -34.50
C ASP A 45 7.76 -17.10 -33.07
N PHE A 46 7.09 -16.29 -32.25
CA PHE A 46 6.88 -16.52 -30.83
C PHE A 46 5.38 -16.53 -30.50
N THR A 47 5.05 -17.23 -29.42
CA THR A 47 3.71 -17.23 -28.83
C THR A 47 3.84 -17.06 -27.32
N GLY A 48 2.80 -16.52 -26.72
CA GLY A 48 2.62 -16.44 -25.28
C GLY A 48 1.12 -16.38 -25.00
N ASP A 49 0.72 -16.78 -23.81
CA ASP A 49 -0.68 -16.79 -23.42
C ASP A 49 -0.94 -15.70 -22.40
N ILE A 50 -2.12 -15.10 -22.47
CA ILE A 50 -2.65 -14.19 -21.46
C ILE A 50 -3.95 -14.76 -20.91
N ILE A 51 -4.18 -14.62 -19.61
CA ILE A 51 -5.41 -15.01 -18.92
C ILE A 51 -5.84 -13.91 -17.95
N PHE A 52 -7.13 -13.62 -17.92
CA PHE A 52 -7.71 -12.59 -17.05
C PHE A 52 -8.53 -13.22 -15.93
N TYR A 53 -8.32 -12.74 -14.70
CA TYR A 53 -9.12 -13.16 -13.55
C TYR A 53 -9.40 -11.99 -12.62
N LEU A 54 -10.55 -12.03 -11.95
CA LEU A 54 -10.93 -11.06 -10.94
C LEU A 54 -10.53 -11.59 -9.55
N ASP A 55 -10.10 -10.70 -8.67
CA ASP A 55 -10.13 -11.02 -7.24
C ASP A 55 -11.59 -11.05 -6.73
N ALA A 56 -11.80 -11.53 -5.50
CA ALA A 56 -13.13 -11.61 -4.93
C ALA A 56 -13.82 -10.24 -4.77
N ALA A 57 -13.05 -9.18 -4.51
CA ALA A 57 -13.58 -7.84 -4.27
C ALA A 57 -14.07 -7.19 -5.57
N ALA A 58 -13.31 -7.32 -6.65
CA ALA A 58 -13.64 -6.85 -7.98
C ALA A 58 -14.85 -7.60 -8.55
N GLY A 59 -14.88 -8.93 -8.40
CA GLY A 59 -16.05 -9.72 -8.81
C GLY A 59 -17.34 -9.27 -8.11
N LEU A 60 -17.30 -9.06 -6.79
CA LEU A 60 -18.45 -8.58 -6.01
C LEU A 60 -18.81 -7.13 -6.34
N TYR A 61 -17.83 -6.28 -6.59
CA TYR A 61 -18.05 -4.88 -6.94
C TYR A 61 -18.81 -4.76 -8.27
N LEU A 62 -18.32 -5.43 -9.31
CA LEU A 62 -18.96 -5.41 -10.64
C LEU A 62 -20.36 -6.04 -10.60
N TYR A 63 -20.53 -7.10 -9.81
CA TYR A 63 -21.84 -7.71 -9.55
C TYR A 63 -22.83 -6.70 -8.95
N ASN A 64 -22.44 -6.01 -7.87
CA ASN A 64 -23.30 -5.04 -7.20
C ASN A 64 -23.54 -3.76 -8.01
N TYR A 65 -22.59 -3.40 -8.88
CA TYR A 65 -22.75 -2.31 -9.83
C TYR A 65 -23.78 -2.63 -10.93
N GLY A 66 -24.05 -3.92 -11.15
CA GLY A 66 -25.03 -4.39 -12.13
C GLY A 66 -24.47 -4.60 -13.53
N ILE A 67 -23.15 -4.81 -13.65
CA ILE A 67 -22.52 -5.16 -14.94
C ILE A 67 -23.02 -6.54 -15.38
N GLU A 68 -23.52 -6.63 -16.62
CA GLU A 68 -24.04 -7.88 -17.18
C GLU A 68 -22.96 -8.69 -17.89
N GLU A 69 -22.01 -8.00 -18.54
CA GLU A 69 -20.96 -8.62 -19.34
C GLU A 69 -19.65 -7.84 -19.25
N LEU A 70 -18.52 -8.54 -19.21
CA LEU A 70 -17.20 -7.98 -19.51
C LEU A 70 -16.69 -8.56 -20.82
N THR A 71 -16.41 -7.70 -21.79
CA THR A 71 -15.69 -8.05 -23.02
C THR A 71 -14.21 -7.76 -22.85
N PHE A 72 -13.37 -8.76 -23.10
CA PHE A 72 -11.91 -8.65 -23.01
C PHE A 72 -11.29 -8.40 -24.37
N TYR A 73 -10.39 -7.43 -24.43
CA TYR A 73 -9.63 -7.03 -25.61
C TYR A 73 -8.15 -7.23 -25.38
N VAL A 74 -7.43 -7.71 -26.40
CA VAL A 74 -5.97 -7.69 -26.48
C VAL A 74 -5.59 -7.09 -27.82
N ASN A 75 -4.76 -6.04 -27.81
CA ASN A 75 -4.37 -5.26 -28.98
C ASN A 75 -5.57 -4.77 -29.80
N GLY A 76 -6.67 -4.42 -29.12
CA GLY A 76 -7.91 -3.96 -29.72
C GLY A 76 -8.78 -5.08 -30.33
N GLN A 77 -8.38 -6.35 -30.25
CA GLN A 77 -9.18 -7.48 -30.70
C GLN A 77 -9.91 -8.12 -29.53
N ILE A 78 -11.20 -8.44 -29.73
CA ILE A 78 -11.99 -9.19 -28.75
C ILE A 78 -11.43 -10.61 -28.65
N ILE A 79 -11.12 -11.03 -27.42
CA ILE A 79 -10.60 -12.38 -27.16
C ILE A 79 -11.60 -13.27 -26.40
N GLY A 80 -12.58 -12.68 -25.72
CA GLY A 80 -13.57 -13.43 -24.95
C GLY A 80 -14.44 -12.54 -24.08
N PHE A 81 -15.35 -13.20 -23.36
CA PHE A 81 -16.39 -12.55 -22.56
C PHE A 81 -16.54 -13.27 -21.22
N GLN A 82 -16.89 -12.53 -20.18
CA GLN A 82 -17.44 -13.09 -18.94
C GLN A 82 -18.83 -12.53 -18.69
N TYR A 83 -19.78 -13.42 -18.37
CA TYR A 83 -21.17 -13.04 -18.10
C TYR A 83 -21.45 -13.08 -16.61
N ASN A 84 -22.19 -12.10 -16.12
CA ASN A 84 -22.67 -12.04 -14.75
C ASN A 84 -23.92 -12.91 -14.54
N ASN A 85 -23.78 -14.23 -14.61
CA ASN A 85 -24.87 -15.19 -14.37
C ASN A 85 -24.99 -15.55 -12.87
N GLY A 86 -25.06 -14.52 -12.01
CA GLY A 86 -25.04 -14.66 -10.55
C GLY A 86 -23.66 -14.43 -9.91
N GLY A 87 -22.74 -13.80 -10.64
CA GLY A 87 -21.37 -13.49 -10.24
C GLY A 87 -20.36 -13.70 -11.37
N PHE A 88 -19.28 -12.92 -11.38
CA PHE A 88 -18.12 -13.16 -12.25
C PHE A 88 -17.22 -14.26 -11.67
N TYR A 89 -16.41 -14.89 -12.52
CA TYR A 89 -15.43 -15.88 -12.07
C TYR A 89 -14.24 -15.18 -11.38
N THR A 90 -13.98 -15.57 -10.14
CA THR A 90 -12.90 -15.00 -9.31
C THR A 90 -11.87 -16.06 -8.92
N SER A 91 -10.63 -15.65 -8.66
CA SER A 91 -9.58 -16.52 -8.11
C SER A 91 -8.71 -15.75 -7.11
N GLU A 92 -8.31 -16.41 -6.01
CA GLU A 92 -7.33 -15.87 -5.05
C GLU A 92 -5.88 -16.17 -5.45
N THR A 93 -5.67 -17.05 -6.45
CA THR A 93 -4.34 -17.37 -6.96
C THR A 93 -4.32 -17.26 -8.50
N PRO A 94 -3.17 -16.89 -9.10
CA PRO A 94 -3.05 -16.79 -10.55
C PRO A 94 -3.45 -18.10 -11.26
N PRO A 95 -4.45 -18.10 -12.15
CA PRO A 95 -4.84 -19.29 -12.88
C PRO A 95 -3.85 -19.61 -14.00
N ASN A 96 -3.71 -20.90 -14.33
CA ASN A 96 -2.99 -21.30 -15.54
C ASN A 96 -3.82 -20.95 -16.80
N CYS A 97 -3.19 -20.54 -17.89
CA CYS A 97 -3.82 -20.16 -19.16
C CYS A 97 -4.62 -21.29 -19.84
N SER A 98 -4.43 -22.53 -19.43
CA SER A 98 -5.26 -23.69 -19.81
C SER A 98 -6.57 -23.82 -19.02
N ASN A 99 -6.83 -22.90 -18.08
CA ASN A 99 -8.05 -22.92 -17.28
C ASN A 99 -9.23 -22.30 -18.05
N ASN A 100 -10.14 -23.16 -18.48
CA ASN A 100 -11.31 -22.79 -19.28
C ASN A 100 -12.40 -22.00 -18.51
N LEU A 101 -12.26 -21.79 -17.20
CA LEU A 101 -13.18 -20.92 -16.44
C LEU A 101 -12.92 -19.44 -16.70
N PHE A 102 -11.69 -19.09 -17.08
CA PHE A 102 -11.28 -17.70 -17.27
C PHE A 102 -11.09 -17.41 -18.76
N THR A 103 -11.12 -16.13 -19.12
CA THR A 103 -10.85 -15.72 -20.50
C THR A 103 -9.34 -15.73 -20.73
N SER A 104 -8.87 -16.56 -21.67
CA SER A 104 -7.47 -16.62 -22.08
C SER A 104 -7.31 -16.53 -23.59
N HIS A 105 -6.12 -16.11 -24.04
CA HIS A 105 -5.81 -15.94 -25.45
C HIS A 105 -4.32 -16.17 -25.73
N SER A 106 -4.00 -16.84 -26.84
CA SER A 106 -2.63 -16.95 -27.33
C SER A 106 -2.31 -15.77 -28.26
N VAL A 107 -1.27 -15.03 -27.93
CA VAL A 107 -0.75 -13.91 -28.71
C VAL A 107 0.44 -14.40 -29.52
N PHE A 108 0.44 -14.09 -30.82
CA PHE A 108 1.53 -14.43 -31.73
C PHE A 108 2.25 -13.16 -32.18
N TRP A 109 3.58 -13.21 -32.23
CA TRP A 109 4.40 -12.11 -32.74
C TRP A 109 5.70 -12.64 -33.36
N SER A 110 6.37 -11.76 -34.10
CA SER A 110 7.69 -12.00 -34.66
C SER A 110 8.65 -10.94 -34.11
N ASP A 111 9.94 -11.04 -34.42
CA ASP A 111 11.04 -10.12 -34.01
C ASP A 111 11.81 -10.57 -32.77
N ASN A 112 11.31 -10.31 -31.56
CA ASN A 112 12.03 -10.54 -30.30
C ASN A 112 11.34 -11.61 -29.45
N SER A 113 12.05 -12.16 -28.45
CA SER A 113 11.49 -13.12 -27.49
C SER A 113 10.46 -12.54 -26.51
N TYR A 114 10.07 -11.27 -26.69
CA TYR A 114 9.02 -10.60 -25.94
C TYR A 114 8.27 -9.62 -26.85
N THR A 115 7.06 -9.27 -26.46
CA THR A 115 6.26 -8.22 -27.08
C THR A 115 5.54 -7.38 -26.02
N THR A 116 5.07 -6.20 -26.41
CA THR A 116 4.18 -5.39 -25.57
C THR A 116 2.76 -5.54 -26.09
N ILE A 117 1.85 -5.89 -25.20
CA ILE A 117 0.42 -5.99 -25.48
C ILE A 117 -0.34 -4.88 -24.76
N SER A 118 -1.42 -4.41 -25.37
CA SER A 118 -2.41 -3.58 -24.70
C SER A 118 -3.64 -4.44 -24.43
N TRP A 119 -4.29 -4.27 -23.29
CA TRP A 119 -5.50 -5.02 -22.97
C TRP A 119 -6.54 -4.13 -22.30
N GLN A 120 -7.82 -4.50 -22.45
CA GLN A 120 -8.94 -3.79 -21.84
C GLN A 120 -10.05 -4.78 -21.48
N ALA A 121 -10.77 -4.51 -20.40
CA ALA A 121 -12.04 -5.14 -20.06
C ALA A 121 -13.13 -4.06 -20.06
N ILE A 122 -14.10 -4.21 -20.95
CA ILE A 122 -15.12 -3.21 -21.27
C ILE A 122 -16.50 -3.81 -20.99
N ASP A 123 -17.39 -3.06 -20.34
CA ASP A 123 -18.75 -3.53 -20.09
C ASP A 123 -19.69 -3.40 -21.30
N GLU A 124 -20.93 -3.87 -21.16
CA GLU A 124 -21.97 -3.80 -22.18
C GLU A 124 -22.34 -2.36 -22.60
N THR A 125 -21.98 -1.35 -21.78
CA THR A 125 -22.23 0.07 -22.08
C THR A 125 -21.09 0.71 -22.88
N GLY A 126 -19.95 0.01 -22.99
CA GLY A 126 -18.72 0.52 -23.61
C GLY A 126 -17.79 1.23 -22.62
N PHE A 127 -18.03 1.14 -21.31
CA PHE A 127 -17.14 1.71 -20.30
C PHE A 127 -15.96 0.79 -20.03
N VAL A 128 -14.75 1.35 -20.05
CA VAL A 128 -13.50 0.63 -19.77
C VAL A 128 -13.31 0.54 -18.26
N TRP A 129 -13.54 -0.65 -17.70
CA TRP A 129 -13.35 -0.91 -16.26
C TRP A 129 -11.89 -1.14 -15.90
N PHE A 130 -11.18 -1.85 -16.77
CA PHE A 130 -9.78 -2.20 -16.58
C PHE A 130 -9.04 -2.09 -17.90
N GLY A 131 -7.76 -1.76 -17.84
CA GLY A 131 -6.90 -1.80 -19.01
C GLY A 131 -5.52 -1.26 -18.70
N ASP A 132 -4.51 -1.85 -19.33
CA ASP A 132 -3.12 -1.45 -19.22
C ASP A 132 -2.31 -1.95 -20.44
N THR A 133 -1.01 -1.72 -20.41
CA THR A 133 -0.03 -2.33 -21.30
C THR A 133 0.90 -3.26 -20.52
N GLU A 134 1.15 -4.44 -21.04
CA GLU A 134 1.99 -5.45 -20.40
C GLU A 134 3.07 -5.97 -21.33
N THR A 135 4.16 -6.47 -20.75
CA THR A 135 5.18 -7.22 -21.49
C THR A 135 4.86 -8.70 -21.43
N LEU A 136 4.73 -9.34 -22.59
CA LEU A 136 4.51 -10.78 -22.71
C LEU A 136 5.78 -11.45 -23.24
N LEU A 137 6.31 -12.42 -22.50
CA LEU A 137 7.47 -13.20 -22.91
C LEU A 137 7.04 -14.45 -23.70
N ALA A 138 7.94 -14.94 -24.57
CA ALA A 138 7.70 -16.17 -25.32
C ALA A 138 7.49 -17.38 -24.39
N ASN A 139 6.51 -18.21 -24.72
CA ASN A 139 6.05 -19.39 -23.97
C ASN A 139 5.62 -19.11 -22.52
N GLU A 140 5.38 -17.85 -22.16
CA GLU A 140 4.85 -17.49 -20.85
C GLU A 140 3.32 -17.53 -20.83
N CYS A 141 2.76 -17.76 -19.65
CA CYS A 141 1.35 -17.51 -19.35
C CYS A 141 1.26 -16.30 -18.42
N LEU A 142 0.94 -15.13 -18.98
CA LEU A 142 0.73 -13.91 -18.22
C LEU A 142 -0.66 -13.93 -17.60
N SER A 143 -0.70 -13.96 -16.26
CA SER A 143 -1.96 -13.89 -15.50
C SER A 143 -2.22 -12.46 -15.05
N VAL A 144 -3.25 -11.83 -15.61
CA VAL A 144 -3.65 -10.45 -15.29
C VAL A 144 -4.76 -10.48 -14.25
N GLU A 145 -4.47 -9.94 -13.06
CA GLU A 145 -5.42 -9.77 -11.97
C GLU A 145 -6.17 -8.44 -12.11
N LEU A 146 -7.49 -8.52 -12.21
CA LEU A 146 -8.38 -7.38 -12.25
C LEU A 146 -8.82 -7.03 -10.82
N THR A 147 -8.33 -5.90 -10.32
CA THR A 147 -8.66 -5.38 -8.99
C THR A 147 -9.38 -4.05 -9.12
N VAL A 148 -10.42 -3.84 -8.31
CA VAL A 148 -11.10 -2.55 -8.22
C VAL A 148 -10.48 -1.72 -7.10
N PRO A 149 -10.41 -0.39 -7.25
CA PRO A 149 -10.00 0.45 -6.15
C PRO A 149 -10.98 0.34 -4.99
N ILE A 150 -10.47 0.01 -3.80
CA ILE A 150 -11.26 -0.04 -2.57
C ILE A 150 -11.05 1.29 -1.85
N ALA A 151 -12.11 2.07 -1.74
CA ALA A 151 -12.10 3.33 -1.01
C ALA A 151 -12.19 3.09 0.51
N GLY A 152 -11.32 3.73 1.28
CA GLY A 152 -11.33 3.62 2.75
C GLY A 152 -10.18 4.41 3.39
N CYS A 153 -10.07 4.35 4.72
CA CYS A 153 -8.92 4.92 5.39
C CYS A 153 -7.68 4.05 5.16
N THR A 154 -6.63 4.64 4.56
CA THR A 154 -5.35 3.95 4.28
C THR A 154 -4.27 4.20 5.32
N ASN A 155 -4.56 4.99 6.36
CA ASN A 155 -3.58 5.29 7.41
C ASN A 155 -3.60 4.21 8.51
N PRO A 156 -2.50 3.47 8.73
CA PRO A 156 -2.46 2.40 9.74
C PRO A 156 -2.57 2.88 11.19
N MET A 157 -2.43 4.19 11.45
CA MET A 157 -2.62 4.79 12.77
C MET A 157 -4.09 5.17 13.05
N ALA A 158 -4.98 5.03 12.06
CA ALA A 158 -6.40 5.30 12.22
C ALA A 158 -7.14 4.13 12.87
N ILE A 159 -8.18 4.43 13.65
CA ILE A 159 -9.07 3.47 14.30
C ILE A 159 -9.84 2.65 13.25
N ASN A 160 -10.18 3.28 12.12
CA ASN A 160 -10.93 2.69 11.03
C ASN A 160 -10.05 2.37 9.80
N TYR A 161 -8.76 2.11 10.02
CA TYR A 161 -7.85 1.65 8.98
C TYR A 161 -8.42 0.41 8.26
N ASN A 162 -8.51 0.49 6.93
CA ASN A 162 -8.88 -0.62 6.09
C ASN A 162 -7.62 -1.11 5.34
N PRO A 163 -7.07 -2.29 5.69
CA PRO A 163 -5.87 -2.80 5.01
C PRO A 163 -6.10 -3.16 3.54
N ASN A 164 -7.35 -3.31 3.12
CA ASN A 164 -7.70 -3.57 1.72
C ASN A 164 -7.93 -2.27 0.94
N ALA A 165 -7.98 -1.10 1.59
CA ALA A 165 -8.20 0.16 0.89
C ALA A 165 -6.97 0.56 0.05
N THR A 166 -7.19 0.76 -1.24
CA THR A 166 -6.17 1.24 -2.20
C THR A 166 -6.35 2.71 -2.55
N ILE A 167 -7.49 3.31 -2.19
CA ILE A 167 -7.77 4.74 -2.34
C ILE A 167 -8.16 5.34 -0.98
N ASN A 168 -7.42 6.35 -0.54
CA ASN A 168 -7.80 7.13 0.64
C ASN A 168 -9.04 7.99 0.34
N ASN A 169 -10.14 7.73 1.04
CA ASN A 169 -11.39 8.48 0.91
C ASN A 169 -11.53 9.60 1.97
N ASN A 170 -10.45 9.94 2.68
CA ASN A 170 -10.41 10.89 3.78
C ASN A 170 -11.39 10.56 4.93
N SER A 171 -11.80 9.30 5.07
CA SER A 171 -12.68 8.88 6.17
C SER A 171 -11.92 8.53 7.45
N CYS A 172 -10.60 8.77 7.53
CA CYS A 172 -9.79 8.31 8.65
C CYS A 172 -10.20 8.95 9.99
N ASP A 173 -10.46 8.11 10.99
CA ASP A 173 -10.71 8.51 12.37
C ASP A 173 -9.53 8.10 13.25
N PHE A 174 -9.10 8.99 14.13
CA PHE A 174 -7.91 8.84 14.97
C PHE A 174 -8.27 9.04 16.44
N THR A 175 -7.45 8.45 17.30
CA THR A 175 -7.48 8.67 18.75
C THR A 175 -6.07 8.96 19.24
N GLY A 176 -5.96 9.68 20.35
CA GLY A 176 -4.72 9.92 21.08
C GLY A 176 -5.06 10.09 22.54
N ASP A 177 -4.17 9.62 23.40
CA ASP A 177 -4.37 9.64 24.85
C ASP A 177 -3.59 10.78 25.46
N ILE A 178 -4.14 11.38 26.49
CA ILE A 178 -3.53 12.48 27.22
C ILE A 178 -3.58 12.15 28.70
N ILE A 179 -2.50 12.46 29.41
CA ILE A 179 -2.42 12.34 30.86
C ILE A 179 -1.88 13.62 31.47
N PHE A 180 -2.61 14.19 32.42
CA PHE A 180 -2.22 15.39 33.15
C PHE A 180 -1.56 15.03 34.47
N TYR A 181 -0.39 15.60 34.73
CA TYR A 181 0.32 15.38 35.98
C TYR A 181 1.03 16.63 36.47
N LEU A 182 1.23 16.69 37.78
CA LEU A 182 1.90 17.80 38.45
C LEU A 182 3.32 17.37 38.85
N ASP A 183 4.27 18.29 38.74
CA ASP A 183 5.51 18.16 39.51
C ASP A 183 5.27 18.49 40.99
N GLN A 184 6.21 18.09 41.85
CA GLN A 184 6.07 18.30 43.29
C GLN A 184 5.91 19.79 43.65
N ALA A 185 6.60 20.68 42.93
CA ALA A 185 6.56 22.11 43.19
C ALA A 185 5.20 22.72 42.83
N ALA A 186 4.57 22.27 41.73
CA ALA A 186 3.23 22.68 41.31
C ALA A 186 2.18 22.24 42.34
N GLY A 187 2.25 21.00 42.81
CA GLY A 187 1.35 20.48 43.84
C GLY A 187 1.43 21.29 45.13
N ILE A 188 2.64 21.64 45.59
CA ILE A 188 2.84 22.49 46.78
C ILE A 188 2.33 23.91 46.54
N TYR A 189 2.57 24.47 45.35
CA TYR A 189 2.11 25.81 45.00
C TYR A 189 0.59 25.92 45.06
N LEU A 190 -0.14 25.04 44.36
CA LEU A 190 -1.60 24.99 44.38
C LEU A 190 -2.16 24.74 45.79
N TYR A 191 -1.50 23.87 46.57
CA TYR A 191 -1.88 23.63 47.97
C TYR A 191 -1.80 24.91 48.82
N ASN A 192 -0.72 25.67 48.69
CA ASN A 192 -0.53 26.91 49.46
C ASN A 192 -1.49 28.02 49.04
N GLU A 193 -1.91 28.03 47.77
CA GLU A 193 -2.95 28.93 47.25
C GLU A 193 -4.37 28.50 47.64
N GLY A 194 -4.52 27.35 48.31
CA GLY A 194 -5.78 26.89 48.88
C GLY A 194 -6.69 26.11 47.92
N VAL A 195 -6.20 25.77 46.73
CA VAL A 195 -6.95 25.02 45.70
C VAL A 195 -7.36 23.64 46.24
N GLN A 196 -8.66 23.35 46.27
CA GLN A 196 -9.18 22.07 46.76
C GLN A 196 -9.30 21.03 45.64
N GLU A 197 -9.63 21.47 44.43
CA GLU A 197 -9.86 20.60 43.28
C GLU A 197 -9.22 21.22 42.05
N LEU A 198 -8.62 20.40 41.19
CA LEU A 198 -8.10 20.86 39.90
C LEU A 198 -8.71 20.01 38.80
N THR A 199 -9.62 20.62 38.05
CA THR A 199 -10.35 20.00 36.95
C THR A 199 -9.70 20.33 35.62
N PHE A 200 -9.45 19.30 34.82
CA PHE A 200 -8.89 19.43 33.49
C PHE A 200 -9.99 19.44 32.43
N TYR A 201 -9.88 20.37 31.49
CA TYR A 201 -10.79 20.49 30.35
C TYR A 201 -10.02 20.34 29.05
N ILE A 202 -10.62 19.69 28.05
CA ILE A 202 -10.13 19.65 26.66
C ILE A 202 -11.25 20.14 25.76
N ASP A 203 -10.98 21.19 24.98
CA ASP A 203 -11.92 21.87 24.09
C ASP A 203 -13.26 22.19 24.81
N GLY A 204 -13.16 22.58 26.08
CA GLY A 204 -14.30 22.92 26.94
C GLY A 204 -15.01 21.75 27.61
N ASN A 205 -14.62 20.50 27.33
CA ASN A 205 -15.20 19.31 27.94
C ASN A 205 -14.44 18.92 29.21
N ASN A 206 -15.15 18.68 30.31
CA ASN A 206 -14.56 18.20 31.56
C ASN A 206 -14.03 16.77 31.36
N ILE A 207 -12.73 16.59 31.62
CA ILE A 207 -12.02 15.33 31.48
C ILE A 207 -11.88 14.60 32.80
N GLY A 208 -11.69 15.33 33.88
CA GLY A 208 -11.58 14.78 35.22
C GLY A 208 -10.92 15.74 36.18
N THR A 209 -11.00 15.38 37.46
CA THR A 209 -10.62 16.25 38.58
C THR A 209 -9.60 15.54 39.46
N GLN A 210 -8.55 16.26 39.84
CA GLN A 210 -7.63 15.86 40.91
C GLN A 210 -8.05 16.55 42.20
N TYR A 211 -8.13 15.79 43.30
CA TYR A 211 -8.57 16.29 44.60
C TYR A 211 -7.39 16.49 45.54
N ASN A 212 -7.35 17.63 46.23
CA ASN A 212 -6.34 17.98 47.23
C ASN A 212 -6.69 17.42 48.62
N ASN A 213 -6.74 16.10 48.76
CA ASN A 213 -7.05 15.41 50.03
C ASN A 213 -5.84 15.36 50.99
N GLY A 214 -5.23 16.52 51.25
CA GLY A 214 -3.95 16.65 51.99
C GLY A 214 -2.72 16.77 51.09
N GLY A 215 -2.92 16.91 49.78
CA GLY A 215 -1.89 17.13 48.75
C GLY A 215 -2.35 16.58 47.40
N PHE A 216 -1.98 17.24 46.31
CA PHE A 216 -2.15 16.71 44.95
C PHE A 216 -1.18 15.54 44.67
N TYR A 217 -1.61 14.59 43.84
CA TYR A 217 -0.70 13.56 43.34
C TYR A 217 0.35 14.19 42.41
N THR A 218 1.61 13.86 42.64
CA THR A 218 2.74 14.42 41.88
C THR A 218 3.73 13.34 41.49
N THR A 219 4.45 13.55 40.40
CA THR A 219 5.52 12.65 39.95
C THR A 219 6.65 13.44 39.28
N GLN A 220 7.87 12.93 39.40
CA GLN A 220 9.06 13.50 38.74
C GLN A 220 9.27 12.95 37.33
N THR A 221 8.75 11.75 37.04
CA THR A 221 8.82 11.11 35.73
C THR A 221 7.44 11.11 35.07
N PRO A 222 7.35 11.30 33.74
CA PRO A 222 6.07 11.19 33.04
C PRO A 222 5.37 9.86 33.37
N PRO A 223 4.11 9.90 33.83
CA PRO A 223 3.34 8.68 34.06
C PRO A 223 2.97 8.02 32.74
N ASN A 224 2.70 6.71 32.78
CA ASN A 224 2.10 6.03 31.64
C ASN A 224 0.66 6.49 31.47
N CYS A 225 0.15 6.59 30.24
CA CYS A 225 -1.28 6.84 30.04
C CYS A 225 -2.12 5.78 30.76
N PHE A 226 -3.29 6.20 31.23
CA PHE A 226 -4.19 5.37 32.06
C PHE A 226 -3.62 4.96 33.42
N ASP A 227 -2.59 5.64 33.91
CA ASP A 227 -2.26 5.57 35.33
C ASP A 227 -3.41 6.16 36.16
N ASN A 228 -4.05 5.31 36.97
CA ASN A 228 -5.24 5.63 37.75
C ASN A 228 -5.01 6.72 38.83
N PHE A 229 -3.76 7.08 39.12
CA PHE A 229 -3.46 8.18 40.05
C PHE A 229 -3.58 9.57 39.40
N PHE A 230 -3.63 9.64 38.07
CA PHE A 230 -3.63 10.89 37.31
C PHE A 230 -4.87 11.01 36.42
N THR A 231 -5.14 12.24 35.98
CA THR A 231 -6.27 12.51 35.09
C THR A 231 -5.88 12.16 33.67
N THR A 232 -6.62 11.26 33.03
CA THR A 232 -6.35 10.78 31.67
C THR A 232 -7.59 10.86 30.81
N SER A 233 -7.43 10.99 29.49
CA SER A 233 -8.53 10.83 28.53
C SER A 233 -8.04 10.51 27.14
N SER A 234 -8.94 9.92 26.34
CA SER A 234 -8.75 9.71 24.92
C SER A 234 -9.49 10.80 24.15
N VAL A 235 -8.80 11.45 23.21
CA VAL A 235 -9.35 12.45 22.31
C VAL A 235 -9.54 11.81 20.94
N TYR A 236 -10.68 12.03 20.32
CA TYR A 236 -11.04 11.49 19.01
C TYR A 236 -11.14 12.62 17.99
N TRP A 237 -10.59 12.42 16.79
CA TRP A 237 -10.68 13.38 15.67
C TRP A 237 -10.60 12.65 14.32
N SER A 238 -10.82 13.38 13.22
CA SER A 238 -10.87 12.80 11.88
C SER A 238 -9.96 13.54 10.88
N ASN A 239 -9.82 12.98 9.68
CA ASN A 239 -9.11 13.49 8.50
C ASN A 239 -7.57 13.42 8.54
N ASN A 240 -6.93 13.93 9.61
CA ASN A 240 -5.47 14.01 9.70
C ASN A 240 -4.91 13.19 10.86
N SER A 241 -3.71 12.64 10.71
CA SER A 241 -3.04 11.86 11.79
C SER A 241 -2.53 12.72 12.95
N TYR A 242 -2.84 14.01 12.96
CA TYR A 242 -2.54 14.94 14.04
C TYR A 242 -3.71 15.92 14.19
N THR A 243 -3.90 16.40 15.40
CA THR A 243 -4.85 17.46 15.73
C THR A 243 -4.20 18.46 16.67
N THR A 244 -4.90 19.55 16.96
CA THR A 244 -4.53 20.53 17.96
C THR A 244 -5.67 20.65 18.94
N ILE A 245 -5.37 20.55 20.22
CA ILE A 245 -6.34 20.64 21.32
C ILE A 245 -6.09 21.90 22.14
N ASN A 246 -7.15 22.52 22.64
CA ASN A 246 -7.05 23.50 23.71
C ASN A 246 -7.34 22.82 25.05
N TRP A 247 -6.54 23.08 26.08
CA TRP A 247 -6.78 22.50 27.40
C TRP A 247 -6.58 23.50 28.52
N GLN A 248 -7.32 23.29 29.61
CA GLN A 248 -7.36 24.17 30.76
C GLN A 248 -7.26 23.36 32.05
N ALA A 249 -6.60 23.93 33.07
CA ALA A 249 -6.66 23.47 34.44
C ALA A 249 -7.40 24.52 35.27
N VAL A 250 -8.54 24.14 35.85
CA VAL A 250 -9.50 25.06 36.48
C VAL A 250 -9.85 24.56 37.87
N ASP A 251 -9.88 25.45 38.85
CA ASP A 251 -10.23 25.07 40.22
C ASP A 251 -11.73 25.02 40.51
N GLU A 252 -12.09 24.68 41.75
CA GLU A 252 -13.48 24.60 42.23
C GLU A 252 -14.24 25.94 42.14
N THR A 253 -13.54 27.07 42.05
CA THR A 253 -14.14 28.41 41.94
C THR A 253 -14.39 28.82 40.49
N GLY A 254 -13.88 28.05 39.53
CA GLY A 254 -13.88 28.38 38.11
C GLY A 254 -12.66 29.22 37.69
N PHE A 255 -11.66 29.37 38.54
CA PHE A 255 -10.45 30.12 38.22
C PHE A 255 -9.49 29.26 37.37
N ILE A 256 -9.01 29.84 36.26
CA ILE A 256 -8.14 29.16 35.29
C ILE A 256 -6.69 29.29 35.76
N TRP A 257 -6.13 28.18 36.23
CA TRP A 257 -4.74 28.09 36.69
C TRP A 257 -3.73 28.00 35.55
N TYR A 258 -4.14 27.40 34.44
CA TYR A 258 -3.33 27.28 33.24
C TYR A 258 -4.23 27.02 32.03
N GLU A 259 -3.88 27.63 30.89
CA GLU A 259 -4.46 27.34 29.59
C GLU A 259 -3.34 27.26 28.55
N ASN A 260 -3.43 26.28 27.66
CA ASN A 260 -2.53 26.20 26.52
C ASN A 260 -3.14 25.39 25.38
N THR A 261 -2.60 25.59 24.19
CA THR A 261 -2.88 24.78 23.01
C THR A 261 -1.72 23.81 22.77
N THR A 262 -2.01 22.57 22.39
CA THR A 262 -0.97 21.56 22.17
C THR A 262 -1.33 20.64 21.00
N GLY A 263 -0.32 20.23 20.23
CA GLY A 263 -0.50 19.25 19.17
C GLY A 263 -0.60 17.84 19.74
N LEU A 264 -1.45 17.01 19.15
CA LEU A 264 -1.63 15.60 19.51
C LEU A 264 -1.53 14.75 18.26
N SER A 265 -0.67 13.74 18.27
CA SER A 265 -0.52 12.79 17.16
C SER A 265 -1.39 11.56 17.39
N ALA A 266 -1.80 10.89 16.31
CA ALA A 266 -2.57 9.66 16.39
C ALA A 266 -1.80 8.58 17.17
N THR A 267 -2.50 7.82 18.00
CA THR A 267 -1.97 6.76 18.88
C THR A 267 -0.93 7.21 19.91
N GLU A 268 -0.67 8.51 20.02
CA GLU A 268 0.28 9.06 20.98
C GLU A 268 -0.33 9.03 22.39
N CYS A 269 0.53 8.79 23.38
CA CYS A 269 0.24 9.04 24.79
C CYS A 269 0.96 10.33 25.21
N LEU A 270 0.24 11.45 25.17
CA LEU A 270 0.79 12.77 25.45
C LEU A 270 0.78 13.06 26.95
N SER A 271 1.96 13.16 27.55
CA SER A 271 2.13 13.48 28.96
C SER A 271 2.20 15.00 29.18
N MET A 272 1.18 15.54 29.84
CA MET A 272 0.99 16.98 30.05
C MET A 272 1.40 17.37 31.47
N GLN A 273 2.64 17.80 31.62
CA GLN A 273 3.17 18.26 32.90
C GLN A 273 2.77 19.71 33.21
N LEU A 274 2.15 19.92 34.37
CA LEU A 274 2.05 21.21 35.02
C LEU A 274 3.17 21.38 36.04
N THR A 275 3.97 22.44 35.87
CA THR A 275 5.04 22.80 36.80
C THR A 275 4.69 24.11 37.48
N SER A 276 5.22 24.35 38.68
CA SER A 276 5.02 25.64 39.38
C SER A 276 5.37 26.83 38.49
N LYS A 277 6.45 26.74 37.72
CA LYS A 277 6.86 27.76 36.75
C LYS A 277 5.81 28.01 35.65
N LYS A 278 5.20 26.95 35.11
CA LYS A 278 4.15 27.09 34.08
C LYS A 278 2.93 27.82 34.66
N LEU A 279 2.52 27.44 35.88
CA LEU A 279 1.42 28.07 36.60
C LEU A 279 1.73 29.55 36.86
N THR A 280 2.85 29.87 37.51
CA THR A 280 3.17 31.27 37.87
C THR A 280 3.32 32.16 36.65
N VAL A 281 4.01 31.70 35.60
CA VAL A 281 4.17 32.50 34.36
C VAL A 281 2.83 32.73 33.68
N TYR A 282 1.91 31.76 33.68
CA TYR A 282 0.59 31.96 33.11
C TYR A 282 -0.20 33.02 33.89
N GLN A 283 -0.17 32.97 35.22
CA GLN A 283 -0.84 33.93 36.11
C GLN A 283 -0.23 35.34 36.07
N GLU A 284 1.05 35.47 35.75
CA GLU A 284 1.69 36.79 35.59
C GLU A 284 1.28 37.49 34.28
N ASN A 285 0.77 36.74 33.30
CA ASN A 285 0.48 37.25 31.95
C ASN A 285 -1.02 37.33 31.62
N ASN A 286 -1.90 36.90 32.53
CA ASN A 286 -3.37 36.90 32.36
C ASN A 286 -4.05 37.39 33.64
#